data_AF-A0A537W1T5-F1
#
_entry.id   AF-A0A537W1T5-F1
#
_cell.length_a   1.000
_cell.length_b   1.000
_cell.length_c   1.000
_cell.angle_alpha   90.00
_cell.angle_beta   90.00
_cell.angle_gamma   90.00
#
_symmetry.space_group_name_H-M   'P 1'
#
loop_
_entity.id
_entity.type
_entity.pdbx_description
1 polymer ?
#
loop_
_entity_poly.entity_id
_entity_poly.type
_entity_poly.pdbx_seq_one_letter_code
_entity_poly.pdbx_strand_id
1 'polypeptide(L)'
;MATRPDYYKTLGVEKKASAEEIKKAYRKLARKYHPDRNPDDKGAEARFKEISQAYDVLGDPDKRKQYDSGTGPFATGTGPGGGFGGFGNFDFDASSMGDILSNLFGAQGGARRGRSRPRAERGADVEAQVSITFDQAIAGAQIPLQVPMQTTCETCRGTGAKPGTTPSVCPRCEGRGIETQGQGMFSISQPCSLCGGAGTIIEDPCPTCKGSGAVRTVKRMRVNVPAGVRDGSRIRLAGRGEPGRSGGPPGDLYLITHVSPSPIFRRKGENLEVEVPLSIPEALRGAEVQVPTLSGTKTLRVSPGTPHGTVQRLRGEGPPKLGGGSDRGDIHYRFVIDVPKELSKEQQDAVDALSKTLHDDPRGRLFGNGSAPREAAGSQTAAEGAGDR
;
A
#
# COMPACT_ATOMS: atom_id res chain seq x y z
N MET A 1 -43.19 8.21 -30.71
CA MET A 1 -43.37 7.37 -29.51
C MET A 1 -42.00 6.86 -29.12
N ALA A 2 -41.45 7.25 -27.96
CA ALA A 2 -40.11 6.84 -27.56
C ALA A 2 -40.11 5.34 -27.23
N THR A 3 -39.52 4.53 -28.10
CA THR A 3 -39.46 3.09 -27.95
C THR A 3 -38.46 2.75 -26.85
N ARG A 4 -38.95 2.11 -25.78
CA ARG A 4 -38.14 1.70 -24.63
C ARG A 4 -36.95 0.83 -25.06
N PRO A 5 -35.71 1.11 -24.63
CA PRO A 5 -34.55 0.27 -24.93
C PRO A 5 -34.74 -1.14 -24.35
N ASP A 6 -34.56 -2.17 -25.17
CA ASP A 6 -34.61 -3.58 -24.73
C ASP A 6 -33.22 -4.04 -24.27
N TYR A 7 -32.98 -3.98 -22.96
CA TYR A 7 -31.68 -4.33 -22.36
C TYR A 7 -31.36 -5.82 -22.46
N TYR A 8 -32.37 -6.69 -22.54
CA TYR A 8 -32.15 -8.12 -22.77
C TYR A 8 -31.61 -8.35 -24.19
N LYS A 9 -32.16 -7.62 -25.18
CA LYS A 9 -31.65 -7.62 -26.55
C LYS A 9 -30.25 -7.02 -26.64
N THR A 10 -29.95 -5.97 -25.89
CA THR A 10 -28.60 -5.35 -25.85
C THR A 10 -27.54 -6.31 -25.32
N LEU A 11 -27.86 -7.10 -24.29
CA LEU A 11 -26.96 -8.12 -23.75
C LEU A 11 -27.00 -9.45 -24.53
N GLY A 12 -27.93 -9.60 -25.48
CA GLY A 12 -28.10 -10.81 -26.27
C GLY A 12 -28.59 -12.01 -25.44
N VAL A 13 -29.41 -11.75 -24.42
CA VAL A 13 -30.00 -12.77 -23.54
C VAL A 13 -31.52 -12.76 -23.61
N GLU A 14 -32.16 -13.86 -23.21
CA GLU A 14 -33.62 -13.93 -23.10
C GLU A 14 -34.13 -13.19 -21.85
N LYS A 15 -35.38 -12.74 -21.86
CA LYS A 15 -36.02 -12.08 -20.70
C LYS A 15 -36.04 -12.95 -19.43
N LYS A 16 -36.06 -14.27 -19.61
CA LYS A 16 -36.03 -15.27 -18.52
C LYS A 16 -34.61 -15.65 -18.08
N ALA A 17 -33.56 -15.03 -18.63
CA ALA A 17 -32.18 -15.35 -18.29
C ALA A 17 -31.92 -15.18 -16.79
N SER A 18 -31.18 -16.12 -16.22
CA SER A 18 -30.70 -16.07 -14.84
C SER A 18 -29.67 -14.93 -14.65
N ALA A 19 -29.44 -14.52 -13.40
CA ALA A 19 -28.42 -13.51 -13.08
C ALA A 19 -27.02 -13.93 -13.55
N GLU A 20 -26.71 -15.22 -13.50
CA GLU A 20 -25.43 -15.76 -13.96
C GLU A 20 -25.29 -15.70 -15.49
N GLU A 21 -26.37 -15.94 -16.24
CA GLU A 21 -26.37 -15.79 -17.71
C GLU A 21 -26.19 -14.35 -18.14
N ILE A 22 -26.86 -13.41 -17.46
CA ILE A 22 -26.71 -11.96 -17.68
C ILE A 22 -25.27 -11.51 -17.41
N LYS A 23 -24.69 -11.94 -16.29
CA LYS A 23 -23.31 -11.63 -15.90
C LYS A 23 -22.28 -12.23 -16.87
N LYS A 24 -22.54 -13.44 -17.36
CA LYS A 24 -21.69 -14.12 -18.35
C LYS A 24 -21.75 -13.40 -19.71
N ALA A 25 -22.93 -12.99 -20.14
CA ALA A 25 -23.13 -12.22 -21.37
C ALA A 25 -22.43 -10.86 -21.30
N TYR A 26 -22.61 -10.12 -20.20
CA TYR A 26 -21.92 -8.86 -19.96
C TYR A 26 -20.40 -9.02 -20.01
N ARG A 27 -19.81 -9.98 -19.27
CA ARG A 27 -18.36 -10.20 -19.28
C ARG A 27 -17.81 -10.52 -20.67
N LYS A 28 -18.57 -11.27 -21.48
CA LYS A 28 -18.17 -11.61 -22.86
C LYS A 28 -18.17 -10.36 -23.75
N LEU A 29 -19.22 -9.54 -23.65
CA LEU A 29 -19.38 -8.33 -24.46
C LEU A 29 -18.44 -7.20 -24.00
N ALA A 30 -18.27 -6.99 -22.70
CA ALA A 30 -17.35 -6.01 -22.12
C ALA A 30 -15.90 -6.29 -22.53
N ARG A 31 -15.48 -7.57 -22.57
CA ARG A 31 -14.15 -7.93 -23.08
C ARG A 31 -14.02 -7.74 -24.59
N LYS A 32 -15.10 -7.89 -25.35
CA LYS A 32 -15.09 -7.71 -26.81
C LYS A 32 -15.00 -6.24 -27.20
N TYR A 33 -15.71 -5.37 -26.48
CA TYR A 33 -15.81 -3.94 -26.76
C TYR A 33 -15.00 -3.07 -25.79
N HIS A 34 -14.05 -3.66 -25.04
CA HIS A 34 -13.22 -2.90 -24.10
C HIS A 34 -12.38 -1.85 -24.85
N PRO A 35 -12.25 -0.62 -24.33
CA PRO A 35 -11.42 0.44 -24.94
C PRO A 35 -9.98 -0.01 -25.19
N ASP A 36 -9.34 -0.70 -24.23
CA ASP A 36 -7.98 -1.21 -24.38
C ASP A 36 -7.78 -2.21 -25.53
N ARG A 37 -8.84 -2.93 -25.93
CA ARG A 37 -8.79 -3.90 -27.04
C ARG A 37 -9.23 -3.31 -28.37
N ASN A 38 -9.91 -2.16 -28.34
CA ASN A 38 -10.40 -1.46 -29.51
C ASN A 38 -10.06 0.04 -29.39
N PRO A 39 -8.76 0.40 -29.33
CA PRO A 39 -8.36 1.80 -29.26
C PRO A 39 -8.89 2.54 -30.51
N ASP A 40 -9.44 3.73 -30.29
CA ASP A 40 -9.95 4.66 -31.32
C ASP A 40 -11.19 4.20 -32.14
N ASP A 41 -11.83 3.08 -31.78
CA ASP A 41 -13.12 2.67 -32.38
C ASP A 41 -14.31 3.28 -31.62
N LYS A 42 -14.83 4.40 -32.15
CA LYS A 42 -16.04 5.08 -31.62
C LYS A 42 -17.29 4.19 -31.62
N GLY A 43 -17.38 3.21 -32.51
CA GLY A 43 -18.46 2.24 -32.55
C GLY A 43 -18.37 1.25 -31.39
N ALA A 44 -17.17 0.77 -31.08
CA ALA A 44 -16.92 -0.10 -29.92
C ALA A 44 -17.19 0.65 -28.60
N GLU A 45 -16.81 1.92 -28.49
CA GLU A 45 -17.09 2.75 -27.31
C GLU A 45 -18.59 2.95 -27.09
N ALA A 46 -19.34 3.28 -28.15
CA ALA A 46 -20.80 3.42 -28.08
C ALA A 46 -21.47 2.11 -27.65
N ARG A 47 -21.05 0.98 -28.21
CA ARG A 47 -21.54 -0.35 -27.82
C ARG A 47 -21.20 -0.70 -26.38
N PHE A 48 -19.99 -0.37 -25.93
CA PHE A 48 -19.59 -0.60 -24.55
C PHE A 48 -20.48 0.18 -23.57
N LYS A 49 -20.82 1.44 -23.87
CA LYS A 49 -21.75 2.24 -23.07
C LYS A 49 -23.15 1.63 -22.99
N GLU A 50 -23.70 1.18 -24.13
CA GLU A 50 -25.00 0.49 -24.18
C GLU A 50 -25.02 -0.80 -23.35
N ILE A 51 -23.96 -1.60 -23.43
CA ILE A 51 -23.81 -2.88 -22.71
C ILE A 51 -23.68 -2.65 -21.20
N SER A 52 -22.90 -1.65 -20.78
CA SER A 52 -22.75 -1.29 -19.36
C SER A 52 -24.07 -0.79 -18.78
N GLN A 53 -24.79 0.08 -19.49
CA GLN A 53 -26.12 0.56 -19.08
C GLN A 53 -27.13 -0.59 -18.93
N ALA A 54 -27.10 -1.56 -19.85
CA ALA A 54 -27.97 -2.74 -19.77
C ALA A 54 -27.64 -3.63 -18.55
N TYR A 55 -26.36 -3.80 -18.22
CA TYR A 55 -25.94 -4.57 -17.06
C TYR A 55 -26.22 -3.85 -15.73
N ASP A 56 -26.09 -2.53 -15.66
CA ASP A 56 -26.40 -1.75 -14.46
C ASP A 56 -27.87 -1.88 -14.03
N VAL A 57 -28.76 -2.15 -14.99
CA VAL A 57 -30.19 -2.37 -14.75
C VAL A 57 -30.51 -3.84 -14.54
N LEU A 58 -30.00 -4.74 -15.39
CA LEU A 58 -30.36 -6.17 -15.36
C LEU A 58 -29.53 -7.01 -14.38
N GLY A 59 -28.34 -6.54 -13.98
CA GLY A 59 -27.44 -7.21 -13.05
C GLY A 59 -27.83 -7.03 -11.58
N ASP A 60 -28.62 -6.00 -11.26
CA ASP A 60 -29.16 -5.75 -9.93
C ASP A 60 -30.61 -6.30 -9.83
N PRO A 61 -30.93 -7.17 -8.85
CA PRO A 61 -32.25 -7.78 -8.73
C PRO A 61 -33.40 -6.79 -8.58
N ASP A 62 -33.20 -5.69 -7.86
CA ASP A 62 -34.23 -4.70 -7.58
C ASP A 62 -34.47 -3.80 -8.79
N LYS A 63 -33.40 -3.36 -9.47
CA LYS A 63 -33.49 -2.59 -10.72
C LYS A 63 -34.06 -3.44 -11.86
N ARG A 64 -33.70 -4.72 -11.94
CA ARG A 64 -34.28 -5.66 -12.91
C ARG A 64 -35.78 -5.80 -12.69
N LYS A 65 -36.22 -5.94 -11.44
CA LYS A 65 -37.65 -6.01 -11.11
C LYS A 65 -38.41 -4.74 -11.46
N GLN A 66 -37.81 -3.56 -11.25
CA GLN A 66 -38.39 -2.26 -11.65
C GLN A 66 -38.48 -2.13 -13.17
N TYR A 67 -37.44 -2.55 -13.88
CA TYR A 67 -37.44 -2.65 -15.33
C TYR A 67 -38.56 -3.60 -15.79
N ASP A 68 -38.57 -4.86 -15.36
CA ASP A 68 -39.54 -5.87 -15.79
C ASP A 68 -41.00 -5.48 -15.47
N SER A 69 -41.25 -4.83 -14.33
CA SER A 69 -42.59 -4.36 -13.92
C SER A 69 -43.06 -3.08 -14.63
N GLY A 70 -42.15 -2.33 -15.27
CA GLY A 70 -42.48 -1.03 -15.85
C GLY A 70 -42.75 0.06 -14.83
N THR A 71 -42.40 -0.16 -13.56
CA THR A 71 -42.59 0.78 -12.44
C THR A 71 -41.24 1.20 -11.87
N GLY A 72 -40.98 2.52 -11.84
CA GLY A 72 -39.76 3.12 -11.29
C GLY A 72 -39.10 4.13 -12.25
N PRO A 73 -38.17 4.98 -11.76
CA PRO A 73 -37.52 6.02 -12.57
C PRO A 73 -36.65 5.47 -13.71
N PHE A 74 -36.39 4.16 -13.72
CA PHE A 74 -35.66 3.43 -14.76
C PHE A 74 -36.57 2.71 -15.77
N ALA A 75 -37.89 2.75 -15.58
CA ALA A 75 -38.86 2.07 -16.44
C ALA A 75 -39.13 2.81 -17.76
N THR A 76 -38.93 4.12 -17.79
CA THR A 76 -39.25 4.99 -18.95
C THR A 76 -38.01 5.51 -19.69
N GLY A 77 -36.79 5.19 -19.22
CA GLY A 77 -35.58 5.81 -19.77
C GLY A 77 -35.48 7.33 -19.52
N THR A 78 -36.40 7.88 -18.73
CA THR A 78 -36.46 9.29 -18.33
C THR A 78 -36.63 9.39 -16.82
N GLY A 79 -35.58 9.01 -16.09
CA GLY A 79 -35.39 9.45 -14.71
C GLY A 79 -34.83 10.88 -14.69
N PRO A 80 -34.91 11.61 -13.56
CA PRO A 80 -34.48 13.00 -13.44
C PRO A 80 -32.96 13.12 -13.65
N GLY A 81 -32.59 13.26 -14.92
CA GLY A 81 -31.24 13.41 -15.44
C GLY A 81 -31.24 13.69 -16.94
N GLY A 82 -32.41 13.98 -17.52
CA GLY A 82 -32.54 14.45 -18.89
C GLY A 82 -32.14 15.91 -18.97
N GLY A 83 -30.85 16.16 -19.20
CA GLY A 83 -30.33 17.48 -19.50
C GLY A 83 -29.06 17.83 -18.73
N PHE A 84 -27.93 17.22 -19.09
CA PHE A 84 -26.63 17.87 -19.01
C PHE A 84 -25.71 17.31 -20.09
N GLY A 85 -25.94 17.79 -21.31
CA GLY A 85 -24.86 17.87 -22.28
C GLY A 85 -23.91 18.97 -21.82
N GLY A 86 -22.66 18.60 -21.57
CA GLY A 86 -21.57 19.55 -21.36
C GLY A 86 -21.17 19.74 -19.90
N PHE A 87 -20.37 18.81 -19.36
CA PHE A 87 -19.22 19.12 -18.52
C PHE A 87 -18.18 18.01 -18.73
N GLY A 88 -17.07 18.37 -19.38
CA GLY A 88 -15.89 17.52 -19.43
C GLY A 88 -15.20 17.46 -18.07
N ASN A 89 -14.45 16.38 -17.86
CA ASN A 89 -13.42 16.21 -16.84
C ASN A 89 -13.79 16.57 -15.39
N PHE A 90 -14.54 15.71 -14.70
CA PHE A 90 -14.28 15.45 -13.28
C PHE A 90 -14.61 13.98 -12.96
N ASP A 91 -13.58 13.23 -12.57
CA ASP A 91 -13.69 11.93 -11.91
C ASP A 91 -14.54 12.10 -10.63
N PHE A 92 -15.82 11.73 -10.72
CA PHE A 92 -16.69 11.58 -9.55
C PHE A 92 -16.95 10.09 -9.32
N ASP A 93 -16.29 9.60 -8.27
CA ASP A 93 -16.42 8.26 -7.71
C ASP A 93 -17.89 7.87 -7.46
N ALA A 94 -18.33 6.81 -8.13
CA ALA A 94 -19.67 6.24 -8.06
C ALA A 94 -20.01 5.62 -6.69
N SER A 95 -19.07 5.56 -5.73
CA SER A 95 -19.35 5.17 -4.35
C SER A 95 -20.04 6.28 -3.54
N SER A 96 -19.83 7.55 -3.91
CA SER A 96 -20.29 8.71 -3.12
C SER A 96 -21.74 9.13 -3.39
N MET A 97 -22.35 8.69 -4.50
CA MET A 97 -23.76 8.96 -4.80
C MET A 97 -24.75 7.96 -4.17
N GLY A 98 -24.28 6.79 -3.74
CA GLY A 98 -25.12 5.77 -3.07
C GLY A 98 -25.55 6.18 -1.66
N ASP A 99 -24.64 6.82 -0.92
CA ASP A 99 -24.89 7.24 0.48
C ASP A 99 -25.74 8.50 0.59
N ILE A 100 -25.67 9.39 -0.41
CA ILE A 100 -26.44 10.64 -0.42
C ILE A 100 -27.90 10.38 -0.84
N LEU A 101 -28.14 9.44 -1.77
CA LEU A 101 -29.50 9.07 -2.20
C LEU A 101 -30.22 8.18 -1.16
N SER A 102 -29.48 7.32 -0.45
CA SER A 102 -30.03 6.48 0.64
C SER A 102 -30.49 7.31 1.84
N ASN A 103 -29.81 8.42 2.15
CA ASN A 103 -30.22 9.33 3.23
C ASN A 103 -31.43 10.21 2.87
N LEU A 104 -31.73 10.39 1.57
CA LEU A 104 -32.86 11.22 1.11
C LEU A 104 -34.16 10.42 0.95
N PHE A 105 -34.08 9.16 0.50
CA PHE A 105 -35.27 8.30 0.30
C PHE A 105 -35.66 7.45 1.53
N GLY A 106 -34.84 7.43 2.59
CA GLY A 106 -35.18 6.83 3.88
C GLY A 106 -36.12 7.68 4.77
N ALA A 107 -36.51 8.88 4.33
CA ALA A 107 -37.23 9.86 5.14
C ALA A 107 -38.77 9.74 5.12
N GLN A 108 -39.33 8.62 4.63
CA GLN A 108 -40.78 8.37 4.63
C GLN A 108 -41.15 7.07 5.34
N GLY A 109 -40.58 6.86 6.53
CA GLY A 109 -40.89 5.70 7.35
C GLY A 109 -40.51 5.88 8.82
N GLY A 110 -41.45 6.33 9.63
CA GLY A 110 -41.42 6.14 11.09
C GLY A 110 -40.76 7.27 11.88
N ALA A 111 -41.62 8.06 12.52
CA ALA A 111 -41.27 8.90 13.65
C ALA A 111 -40.67 8.04 14.79
N ARG A 112 -39.33 7.98 14.86
CA ARG A 112 -38.60 7.86 16.13
C ARG A 112 -37.65 9.03 16.21
N ARG A 113 -38.04 10.04 17.00
CA ARG A 113 -37.17 11.12 17.52
C ARG A 113 -36.04 10.48 18.34
N GLY A 114 -35.04 9.93 17.66
CA GLY A 114 -33.77 9.53 18.26
C GLY A 114 -32.98 10.79 18.58
N ARG A 115 -32.76 11.05 19.87
CA ARG A 115 -31.87 12.09 20.38
C ARG A 115 -30.51 11.92 19.70
N SER A 116 -30.18 12.76 18.73
CA SER A 116 -28.87 12.77 18.06
C SER A 116 -27.83 13.15 19.10
N ARG A 117 -27.25 12.13 19.74
CA ARG A 117 -26.14 12.26 20.68
C ARG A 117 -24.91 12.80 19.94
N PRO A 118 -23.99 13.49 20.64
CA PRO A 118 -22.73 13.89 20.03
C PRO A 118 -22.05 12.63 19.49
N ARG A 119 -21.60 12.68 18.24
CA ARG A 119 -20.99 11.52 17.59
C ARG A 119 -19.72 11.16 18.36
N ALA A 120 -19.57 9.88 18.67
CA ALA A 120 -18.32 9.35 19.18
C ALA A 120 -17.23 9.61 18.12
N GLU A 121 -16.25 10.44 18.42
CA GLU A 121 -15.19 10.82 17.49
C GLU A 121 -13.96 9.96 17.74
N ARG A 122 -13.43 9.33 16.68
CA ARG A 122 -12.19 8.58 16.75
C ARG A 122 -11.04 9.52 17.14
N GLY A 123 -10.13 9.01 17.98
CA GLY A 123 -8.92 9.74 18.36
C GLY A 123 -7.96 9.95 17.19
N ALA A 124 -7.06 10.91 17.34
CA ALA A 124 -6.07 11.20 16.32
C ALA A 124 -5.05 10.06 16.18
N ASP A 125 -4.63 9.82 14.94
CA ASP A 125 -3.50 8.95 14.67
C ASP A 125 -2.20 9.64 15.07
N VAL A 126 -1.26 8.87 15.61
CA VAL A 126 0.05 9.33 16.04
C VAL A 126 1.10 8.71 15.13
N GLU A 127 2.11 9.49 14.74
CA GLU A 127 3.27 8.96 14.02
C GLU A 127 4.51 9.04 14.91
N ALA A 128 5.31 7.98 14.91
CA ALA A 128 6.58 7.94 15.61
C ALA A 128 7.64 7.29 14.74
N GLN A 129 8.89 7.69 14.93
CA GLN A 129 10.03 7.13 14.22
C GLN A 129 10.77 6.14 15.13
N VAL A 130 11.28 5.07 14.55
CA VAL A 130 12.13 4.10 15.23
C VAL A 130 13.37 3.83 14.39
N SER A 131 14.54 4.07 14.98
CA SER A 131 15.82 3.78 14.34
C SER A 131 16.29 2.38 14.73
N ILE A 132 16.62 1.56 13.74
CA ILE A 132 17.02 0.16 13.90
C ILE A 132 18.27 -0.14 13.08
N THR A 133 19.07 -1.10 13.51
CA THR A 133 20.22 -1.55 12.71
C THR A 133 19.75 -2.43 11.55
N PHE A 134 20.60 -2.57 10.52
CA PHE A 134 20.35 -3.51 9.43
C PHE A 134 20.05 -4.92 9.94
N ASP A 135 20.85 -5.43 10.88
CA ASP A 135 20.68 -6.79 11.42
C ASP A 135 19.34 -6.95 12.15
N GLN A 136 18.92 -5.94 12.91
CA GLN A 136 17.58 -5.89 13.54
C GLN A 136 16.46 -5.85 12.49
N ALA A 137 16.66 -5.14 11.38
CA ALA A 137 15.69 -5.10 10.29
C ALA A 137 15.56 -6.46 9.59
N ILE A 138 16.66 -7.21 9.47
CA ILE A 138 16.68 -8.56 8.88
C ILE A 138 16.04 -9.59 9.84
N ALA A 139 16.48 -9.65 11.09
CA ALA A 139 16.03 -10.66 12.05
C ALA A 139 14.65 -10.35 12.66
N GLY A 140 14.22 -9.09 12.60
CA GLY A 140 13.14 -8.58 13.45
C GLY A 140 13.66 -8.27 14.85
N ALA A 141 12.99 -7.34 15.53
CA ALA A 141 13.40 -6.92 16.87
C ALA A 141 12.21 -6.41 17.68
N GLN A 142 12.30 -6.57 19.00
CA GLN A 142 11.40 -5.89 19.93
C GLN A 142 12.13 -4.68 20.53
N ILE A 143 11.62 -3.49 20.25
CA ILE A 143 12.31 -2.23 20.59
C ILE A 143 11.48 -1.43 21.59
N PRO A 144 12.10 -0.88 22.65
CA PRO A 144 11.42 0.08 23.52
C PRO A 144 11.22 1.41 22.78
N LEU A 145 9.99 1.89 22.75
CA LEU A 145 9.60 3.14 22.13
C LEU A 145 8.97 4.07 23.19
N GLN A 146 9.34 5.35 23.13
CA GLN A 146 8.74 6.40 23.95
C GLN A 146 8.08 7.40 23.02
N VAL A 147 6.74 7.50 23.10
CA VAL A 147 5.96 8.37 22.21
C VAL A 147 5.23 9.41 23.04
N PRO A 148 5.49 10.72 22.83
CA PRO A 148 4.68 11.78 23.42
C PRO A 148 3.31 11.80 22.73
N MET A 149 2.23 11.61 23.50
CA MET A 149 0.85 11.60 22.97
C MET A 149 -0.15 12.07 24.03
N GLN A 150 -1.38 12.38 23.62
CA GLN A 150 -2.50 12.45 24.55
C GLN A 150 -2.88 11.03 25.02
N THR A 151 -3.15 10.90 26.31
CA THR A 151 -3.70 9.68 26.92
C THR A 151 -4.97 10.02 27.69
N THR A 152 -5.89 9.08 27.80
CA THR A 152 -7.10 9.25 28.62
C THR A 152 -6.72 9.66 30.04
N CYS A 153 -7.35 10.72 30.55
CA CYS A 153 -7.12 11.15 31.92
C CYS A 153 -7.62 10.07 32.89
N GLU A 154 -6.73 9.52 33.73
CA GLU A 154 -7.09 8.46 34.67
C GLU A 154 -8.08 8.92 35.75
N THR A 155 -7.99 10.19 36.15
CA THR A 155 -8.85 10.80 37.17
C THR A 155 -10.32 10.81 36.74
N CYS A 156 -10.63 11.30 35.54
CA CYS A 156 -12.00 11.41 35.03
C CYS A 156 -12.39 10.32 34.03
N ARG A 157 -11.45 9.43 33.68
CA ARG A 157 -11.59 8.36 32.68
C ARG A 157 -12.12 8.85 31.33
N GLY A 158 -11.70 10.05 30.91
CA GLY A 158 -12.11 10.65 29.63
C GLY A 158 -13.38 11.50 29.66
N THR A 159 -14.10 11.56 30.79
CA THR A 159 -15.33 12.36 30.89
C THR A 159 -15.09 13.86 30.94
N GLY A 160 -13.88 14.29 31.31
CA GLY A 160 -13.52 15.69 31.51
C GLY A 160 -14.09 16.31 32.80
N ALA A 161 -15.07 15.67 33.44
CA ALA A 161 -15.69 16.12 34.68
C ALA A 161 -14.91 15.67 35.93
N LYS A 162 -15.06 16.40 37.03
CA LYS A 162 -14.54 16.03 38.34
C LYS A 162 -15.11 14.67 38.78
N PRO A 163 -14.32 13.78 39.41
CA PRO A 163 -14.84 12.52 39.92
C PRO A 163 -16.04 12.75 40.85
N GLY A 164 -17.12 12.00 40.61
CA GLY A 164 -18.39 12.15 41.34
C GLY A 164 -19.38 13.13 40.70
N THR A 165 -18.97 13.90 39.70
CA THR A 165 -19.88 14.72 38.88
C THR A 165 -19.96 14.14 37.47
N THR A 166 -20.98 14.56 36.71
CA THR A 166 -21.18 14.10 35.33
C THR A 166 -21.42 15.30 34.41
N PRO A 167 -20.96 15.26 33.16
CA PRO A 167 -21.28 16.30 32.19
C PRO A 167 -22.80 16.38 31.98
N SER A 168 -23.35 17.59 32.09
CA SER A 168 -24.77 17.85 31.84
C SER A 168 -25.00 18.02 30.33
N VAL A 169 -26.20 17.67 29.84
CA VAL A 169 -26.50 17.84 28.41
C VAL A 169 -26.64 19.33 28.11
N CYS A 170 -25.97 19.80 27.05
CA CYS A 170 -26.02 21.21 26.67
C CYS A 170 -27.47 21.61 26.36
N PRO A 171 -28.05 22.61 27.06
CA PRO A 171 -29.44 23.01 26.85
C PRO A 171 -29.65 23.72 25.51
N ARG A 172 -28.60 24.34 24.95
CA ARG A 172 -28.69 25.10 23.69
C ARG A 172 -28.81 24.22 22.45
N CYS A 173 -28.02 23.14 22.38
CA CYS A 173 -28.09 22.18 21.27
C CYS A 173 -28.78 20.87 21.65
N GLU A 174 -29.27 20.74 22.89
CA GLU A 174 -29.92 19.54 23.43
C GLU A 174 -29.08 18.25 23.31
N GLY A 175 -27.75 18.39 23.31
CA GLY A 175 -26.82 17.26 23.11
C GLY A 175 -26.36 17.05 21.67
N ARG A 176 -26.86 17.82 20.70
CA ARG A 176 -26.50 17.64 19.28
C ARG A 176 -25.09 18.12 18.95
N GLY A 177 -24.53 19.04 19.74
CA GLY A 177 -23.21 19.63 19.51
C GLY A 177 -23.16 20.64 18.36
N ILE A 178 -24.20 20.74 17.53
CA ILE A 178 -24.28 21.67 16.40
C ILE A 178 -25.52 22.56 16.50
N GLU A 179 -25.38 23.78 16.00
CA GLU A 179 -26.45 24.74 15.76
C GLU A 179 -26.67 24.86 14.25
N THR A 180 -27.91 24.85 13.81
CA THR A 180 -28.26 25.01 12.40
C THR A 180 -28.71 26.45 12.19
N GLN A 181 -27.92 27.21 11.42
CA GLN A 181 -28.26 28.58 11.04
C GLN A 181 -28.62 28.59 9.56
N GLY A 182 -29.85 28.97 9.24
CA GLY A 182 -30.32 29.09 7.86
C GLY A 182 -31.52 30.01 7.76
N GLN A 183 -31.51 30.87 6.75
CA GLN A 183 -32.71 31.52 6.23
C GLN A 183 -33.01 30.89 4.86
N GLY A 184 -34.14 30.21 4.72
CA GLY A 184 -34.58 29.59 3.47
C GLY A 184 -34.01 28.19 3.21
N MET A 185 -33.81 27.85 1.93
CA MET A 185 -33.46 26.49 1.45
C MET A 185 -32.01 26.05 1.78
N PHE A 186 -31.18 26.93 2.34
CA PHE A 186 -29.79 26.65 2.69
C PHE A 186 -29.60 26.76 4.21
N SER A 187 -29.19 25.66 4.83
CA SER A 187 -28.89 25.61 6.26
C SER A 187 -27.42 25.26 6.48
N ILE A 188 -26.68 26.13 7.14
CA ILE A 188 -25.28 25.91 7.51
C ILE A 188 -25.27 25.38 8.94
N SER A 189 -24.64 24.23 9.15
CA SER A 189 -24.39 23.69 10.49
C SER A 189 -23.08 24.25 11.03
N GLN A 190 -23.12 24.82 12.23
CA GLN A 190 -21.94 25.31 12.96
C GLN A 190 -21.83 24.61 14.31
N PRO A 191 -20.63 24.47 14.90
CA PRO A 191 -20.49 23.98 16.26
C PRO A 191 -21.30 24.85 17.24
N CYS A 192 -21.99 24.20 18.19
CA CYS A 192 -22.77 24.91 19.19
C CYS A 192 -21.87 25.85 20.01
N SER A 193 -22.23 27.11 20.08
CA SER A 193 -21.42 28.16 20.72
C SER A 193 -21.33 28.02 22.24
N LEU A 194 -22.26 27.30 22.88
CA LEU A 194 -22.25 27.07 24.33
C LEU A 194 -21.35 25.89 24.73
N CYS A 195 -21.40 24.77 23.99
CA CYS A 195 -20.60 23.58 24.31
C CYS A 195 -19.41 23.36 23.37
N GLY A 196 -19.16 24.26 22.42
CA GLY A 196 -18.07 24.19 21.45
C GLY A 196 -18.07 22.92 20.58
N GLY A 197 -19.23 22.30 20.33
CA GLY A 197 -19.30 21.02 19.62
C GLY A 197 -19.51 19.78 20.49
N ALA A 198 -19.19 19.82 21.79
CA ALA A 198 -19.16 18.63 22.64
C ALA A 198 -20.55 18.02 22.93
N GLY A 199 -21.62 18.83 22.84
CA GLY A 199 -22.99 18.48 23.19
C GLY A 199 -23.25 18.30 24.70
N THR A 200 -22.20 18.32 25.51
CA THR A 200 -22.30 18.36 26.98
C THR A 200 -21.56 19.56 27.54
N ILE A 201 -21.98 20.01 28.72
CA ILE A 201 -21.33 21.06 29.51
C ILE A 201 -20.72 20.41 30.74
N ILE A 202 -19.48 20.79 31.04
CA ILE A 202 -18.78 20.33 32.23
C ILE A 202 -18.82 21.48 33.23
N GLU A 203 -19.70 21.39 34.22
CA GLU A 203 -19.84 22.40 35.28
C GLU A 203 -18.65 22.34 36.24
N ASP A 204 -18.28 21.14 36.66
CA ASP A 204 -17.11 20.87 37.49
C ASP A 204 -16.00 20.21 36.65
N PRO A 205 -15.03 20.98 36.11
CA PRO A 205 -13.95 20.41 35.33
C PRO A 205 -13.04 19.53 36.20
N CYS A 206 -12.55 18.44 35.62
CA CYS A 206 -11.56 17.58 36.25
C CYS A 206 -10.31 18.40 36.61
N PRO A 207 -9.79 18.32 37.85
CA PRO A 207 -8.63 19.10 38.26
C PRO A 207 -7.34 18.73 37.50
N THR A 208 -7.23 17.48 37.04
CA THR A 208 -6.06 16.94 36.34
C THR A 208 -5.99 17.40 34.88
N CYS A 209 -7.10 17.27 34.14
CA CYS A 209 -7.13 17.55 32.70
C CYS A 209 -7.86 18.86 32.36
N LYS A 210 -8.40 19.58 33.35
CA LYS A 210 -9.11 20.85 33.20
C LYS A 210 -10.25 20.80 32.17
N GLY A 211 -11.02 19.72 32.17
CA GLY A 211 -12.17 19.56 31.25
C GLY A 211 -11.87 18.85 29.93
N SER A 212 -10.60 18.62 29.54
CA SER A 212 -10.28 18.04 28.23
C SER A 212 -10.56 16.53 28.09
N GLY A 213 -10.66 15.79 29.20
CA GLY A 213 -10.72 14.33 29.21
C GLY A 213 -9.39 13.61 28.92
N ALA A 214 -8.35 14.33 28.51
CA ALA A 214 -7.05 13.77 28.12
C ALA A 214 -5.87 14.57 28.68
N VAL A 215 -4.74 13.90 28.90
CA VAL A 215 -3.50 14.48 29.40
C VAL A 215 -2.34 14.13 28.49
N ARG A 216 -1.42 15.08 28.28
CA ARG A 216 -0.21 14.85 27.49
C ARG A 216 0.79 14.07 28.33
N THR A 217 1.15 12.87 27.89
CA THR A 217 2.11 12.01 28.58
C THR A 217 3.09 11.38 27.59
N VAL A 218 4.21 10.88 28.08
CA VAL A 218 5.14 10.08 27.29
C VAL A 218 4.85 8.61 27.56
N LYS A 219 4.25 7.94 26.57
CA LYS A 219 3.90 6.53 26.69
C LYS A 219 5.09 5.67 26.32
N ARG A 220 5.52 4.81 27.25
CA ARG A 220 6.56 3.81 27.02
C ARG A 220 5.91 2.49 26.61
N MET A 221 6.33 1.92 25.49
CA MET A 221 5.83 0.63 25.01
C MET A 221 6.92 -0.16 24.30
N ARG A 222 6.82 -1.49 24.31
CA ARG A 222 7.65 -2.35 23.48
C ARG A 222 6.91 -2.65 22.19
N VAL A 223 7.54 -2.37 21.07
CA VAL A 223 6.97 -2.56 19.73
C VAL A 223 7.73 -3.66 19.01
N ASN A 224 7.00 -4.56 18.37
CA ASN A 224 7.59 -5.64 17.59
C ASN A 224 7.75 -5.14 16.15
N VAL A 225 9.00 -5.04 15.71
CA VAL A 225 9.35 -4.75 14.32
C VAL A 225 9.51 -6.08 13.59
N PRO A 226 8.72 -6.35 12.55
CA PRO A 226 8.77 -7.60 11.82
C PRO A 226 10.11 -7.75 11.08
N ALA A 227 10.55 -9.00 10.93
CA ALA A 227 11.70 -9.35 10.11
C ALA A 227 11.49 -8.95 8.65
N GLY A 228 12.54 -8.47 8.00
CA GLY A 228 12.52 -8.07 6.59
C GLY A 228 11.97 -6.67 6.34
N VAL A 229 11.79 -5.87 7.39
CA VAL A 229 11.36 -4.47 7.27
C VAL A 229 12.38 -3.65 6.46
N ARG A 230 11.90 -2.63 5.74
CA ARG A 230 12.71 -1.72 4.93
C ARG A 230 12.82 -0.35 5.58
N ASP A 231 13.83 0.40 5.19
CA ASP A 231 13.84 1.82 5.49
C ASP A 231 12.57 2.50 4.95
N GLY A 232 11.99 3.39 5.76
CA GLY A 232 10.73 4.07 5.47
C GLY A 232 9.47 3.21 5.59
N SER A 233 9.55 1.96 6.04
CA SER A 233 8.36 1.12 6.22
C SER A 233 7.44 1.70 7.29
N ARG A 234 6.13 1.66 7.03
CA ARG A 234 5.09 2.13 7.94
C ARG A 234 4.37 0.97 8.61
N ILE A 235 4.60 0.77 9.91
CA ILE A 235 3.99 -0.29 10.72
C ILE A 235 2.82 0.28 11.52
N ARG A 236 1.62 -0.28 11.35
CA ARG A 236 0.42 0.17 12.06
C ARG A 236 0.23 -0.60 13.37
N LEU A 237 0.11 0.13 14.47
CA LEU A 237 -0.28 -0.37 15.78
C LEU A 237 -1.70 0.12 16.09
N ALA A 238 -2.69 -0.75 15.83
CA ALA A 238 -4.10 -0.42 15.95
C ALA A 238 -4.49 -0.05 17.40
N GLY A 239 -5.25 1.03 17.57
CA GLY A 239 -5.76 1.51 18.85
C GLY A 239 -4.68 2.02 19.83
N ARG A 240 -3.47 2.30 19.34
CA ARG A 240 -2.35 2.81 20.13
C ARG A 240 -2.08 4.31 19.94
N GLY A 241 -2.92 5.01 19.18
CA GLY A 241 -2.89 6.45 19.01
C GLY A 241 -3.58 7.20 20.15
N GLU A 242 -4.04 8.43 19.89
CA GLU A 242 -4.66 9.28 20.90
C GLU A 242 -6.07 8.80 21.26
N PRO A 243 -6.58 9.09 22.48
CA PRO A 243 -7.94 8.74 22.86
C PRO A 243 -8.99 9.46 22.00
N GLY A 244 -10.08 8.75 21.69
CA GLY A 244 -11.25 9.35 21.06
C GLY A 244 -12.05 10.23 22.01
N ARG A 245 -12.90 11.09 21.45
CA ARG A 245 -13.79 11.98 22.20
C ARG A 245 -15.19 11.39 22.29
N SER A 246 -15.91 11.74 23.35
CA SER A 246 -17.32 11.34 23.53
C SER A 246 -17.56 9.82 23.42
N GLY A 247 -16.61 9.02 23.92
CA GLY A 247 -16.66 7.56 23.86
C GLY A 247 -16.21 6.96 22.52
N GLY A 248 -15.59 7.75 21.64
CA GLY A 248 -15.02 7.26 20.39
C GLY A 248 -13.77 6.39 20.59
N PRO A 249 -13.48 5.48 19.64
CA PRO A 249 -12.31 4.61 19.72
C PRO A 249 -11.01 5.42 19.62
N PRO A 250 -9.90 4.93 20.17
CA PRO A 250 -8.60 5.57 19.98
C PRO A 250 -8.17 5.55 18.51
N GLY A 251 -7.28 6.49 18.16
CA GLY A 251 -6.53 6.45 16.91
C GLY A 251 -5.50 5.31 16.90
N ASP A 252 -4.72 5.26 15.84
CA ASP A 252 -3.64 4.30 15.64
C ASP A 252 -2.27 4.96 15.79
N LEU A 253 -1.26 4.16 16.11
CA LEU A 253 0.13 4.60 16.07
C LEU A 253 0.80 4.02 14.83
N TYR A 254 1.31 4.88 13.95
CA TYR A 254 2.12 4.48 12.81
C TYR A 254 3.60 4.66 13.14
N LEU A 255 4.35 3.57 13.06
CA LEU A 255 5.79 3.59 13.22
C LEU A 255 6.45 3.66 11.86
N ILE A 256 7.30 4.66 11.65
CA ILE A 256 8.15 4.78 10.48
C ILE A 256 9.53 4.26 10.87
N THR A 257 9.99 3.21 10.19
CA THR A 257 11.30 2.61 10.49
C THR A 257 12.41 3.34 9.73
N HIS A 258 13.46 3.70 10.45
CA HIS A 258 14.72 4.17 9.88
C HIS A 258 15.79 3.08 10.07
N VAL A 259 16.28 2.52 8.97
CA VAL A 259 17.24 1.41 9.00
C VAL A 259 18.63 1.94 8.72
N SER A 260 19.54 1.81 9.69
CA SER A 260 20.95 2.16 9.48
C SER A 260 21.57 1.25 8.40
N PRO A 261 22.37 1.80 7.47
CA PRO A 261 22.99 1.02 6.40
C PRO A 261 23.97 -0.01 6.96
N SER A 262 24.07 -1.18 6.31
CA SER A 262 25.11 -2.15 6.61
C SER A 262 26.40 -1.80 5.86
N PRO A 263 27.58 -1.98 6.48
CA PRO A 263 28.86 -1.79 5.80
C PRO A 263 29.14 -2.84 4.73
N ILE A 264 28.50 -4.01 4.83
CA ILE A 264 28.75 -5.16 3.95
C ILE A 264 27.58 -5.35 2.98
N PHE A 265 26.35 -5.31 3.47
CA PHE A 265 25.17 -5.67 2.70
C PHE A 265 24.46 -4.43 2.17
N ARG A 266 24.31 -4.35 0.85
CA ARG A 266 23.47 -3.33 0.21
C ARG A 266 22.16 -3.95 -0.24
N ARG A 267 21.04 -3.32 0.10
CA ARG A 267 19.72 -3.82 -0.31
C ARG A 267 19.45 -3.45 -1.78
N LYS A 268 19.01 -4.42 -2.58
CA LYS A 268 18.65 -4.26 -3.98
C LYS A 268 17.34 -4.97 -4.27
N GLY A 269 16.24 -4.23 -4.19
CA GLY A 269 14.89 -4.79 -4.24
C GLY A 269 14.64 -5.76 -3.08
N GLU A 270 14.28 -7.00 -3.39
CA GLU A 270 14.10 -8.10 -2.42
C GLU A 270 15.39 -8.84 -2.07
N ASN A 271 16.50 -8.48 -2.69
CA ASN A 271 17.77 -9.18 -2.57
C ASN A 271 18.81 -8.30 -1.86
N LEU A 272 19.95 -8.90 -1.54
CA LEU A 272 21.15 -8.19 -1.12
C LEU A 272 22.20 -8.25 -2.22
N GLU A 273 23.04 -7.22 -2.26
CA GLU A 273 24.25 -7.16 -3.07
C GLU A 273 25.45 -6.92 -2.13
N VAL A 274 26.53 -7.67 -2.34
CA VAL A 274 27.80 -7.56 -1.61
C VAL A 274 28.91 -7.45 -2.64
N GLU A 275 29.80 -6.49 -2.46
CA GLU A 275 31.02 -6.36 -3.27
C GLU A 275 32.09 -7.26 -2.64
N VAL A 276 32.60 -8.20 -3.43
CA VAL A 276 33.65 -9.14 -3.01
C VAL A 276 34.93 -8.74 -3.73
N PRO A 277 35.93 -8.20 -3.00
CA PRO A 277 37.21 -7.88 -3.60
C PRO A 277 37.94 -9.17 -3.99
N LEU A 278 38.49 -9.20 -5.20
CA LEU A 278 39.34 -10.28 -5.70
C LEU A 278 40.69 -9.72 -6.08
N SER A 279 41.76 -10.43 -5.73
CA SER A 279 43.09 -10.15 -6.27
C SER A 279 43.19 -10.54 -7.74
N ILE A 280 44.11 -9.90 -8.46
CA ILE A 280 44.37 -10.21 -9.88
C ILE A 280 44.69 -11.71 -10.08
N PRO A 281 45.54 -12.37 -9.27
CA PRO A 281 45.81 -13.81 -9.43
C PRO A 281 44.56 -14.69 -9.22
N GLU A 282 43.70 -14.37 -8.25
CA GLU A 282 42.46 -15.11 -7.99
C GLU A 282 41.49 -15.01 -9.18
N ALA A 283 41.34 -13.81 -9.77
CA ALA A 283 40.50 -13.61 -10.94
C ALA A 283 41.03 -14.38 -12.16
N LEU A 284 42.36 -14.44 -12.34
CA LEU A 284 43.00 -15.13 -13.47
C LEU A 284 42.98 -16.67 -13.32
N ARG A 285 43.37 -17.18 -12.15
CA ARG A 285 43.58 -18.63 -11.91
C ARG A 285 42.35 -19.32 -11.32
N GLY A 286 41.36 -18.57 -10.87
CA GLY A 286 40.27 -19.08 -10.03
C GLY A 286 40.71 -19.21 -8.58
N ALA A 287 39.72 -19.24 -7.69
CA ALA A 287 39.94 -19.31 -6.25
C ALA A 287 38.69 -19.82 -5.52
N GLU A 288 38.86 -20.24 -4.28
CA GLU A 288 37.77 -20.43 -3.34
C GLU A 288 37.81 -19.28 -2.33
N VAL A 289 36.79 -18.42 -2.37
CA VAL A 289 36.74 -17.18 -1.58
C VAL A 289 35.65 -17.31 -0.53
N GLN A 290 35.98 -16.96 0.73
CA GLN A 290 34.98 -16.88 1.79
C GLN A 290 34.18 -15.57 1.67
N VAL A 291 32.86 -15.69 1.73
CA VAL A 291 31.94 -14.56 1.65
C VAL A 291 30.99 -14.52 2.85
N PRO A 292 30.61 -13.31 3.30
CA PRO A 292 29.66 -13.14 4.40
C PRO A 292 28.23 -13.43 3.94
N THR A 293 27.45 -14.04 4.83
CA THR A 293 26.00 -14.24 4.72
C THR A 293 25.30 -13.63 5.93
N LEU A 294 23.97 -13.62 5.95
CA LEU A 294 23.21 -13.14 7.12
C LEU A 294 23.33 -14.07 8.34
N SER A 295 23.85 -15.29 8.17
CA SER A 295 23.87 -16.35 9.19
C SER A 295 25.29 -16.86 9.51
N GLY A 296 26.34 -16.22 8.98
CA GLY A 296 27.73 -16.68 9.08
C GLY A 296 28.49 -16.48 7.77
N THR A 297 29.38 -17.39 7.40
CA THR A 297 30.16 -17.35 6.16
C THR A 297 29.89 -18.56 5.27
N LYS A 298 30.11 -18.41 3.96
CA LYS A 298 30.09 -19.52 2.98
C LYS A 298 31.25 -19.35 2.01
N THR A 299 31.65 -20.45 1.37
CA THR A 299 32.71 -20.44 0.34
C THR A 299 32.07 -20.35 -1.05
N LEU A 300 32.56 -19.43 -1.89
CA LEU A 300 32.23 -19.35 -3.30
C LEU A 300 33.43 -19.75 -4.16
N ARG A 301 33.16 -20.53 -5.20
CA ARG A 301 34.15 -20.89 -6.22
C ARG A 301 34.15 -19.84 -7.32
N VAL A 302 35.27 -19.13 -7.46
CA VAL A 302 35.57 -18.22 -8.56
C VAL A 302 36.24 -19.02 -9.67
N SER A 303 35.69 -18.91 -10.89
CA SER A 303 36.25 -19.63 -12.04
C SER A 303 37.48 -18.88 -12.59
N PRO A 304 38.46 -19.58 -13.19
CA PRO A 304 39.56 -18.93 -13.88
C PRO A 304 39.06 -17.98 -14.97
N GLY A 305 39.72 -16.83 -15.12
CA GLY A 305 39.35 -15.80 -16.09
C GLY A 305 38.05 -15.06 -15.76
N THR A 306 37.67 -14.94 -14.48
CA THR A 306 36.44 -14.24 -14.07
C THR A 306 36.57 -12.72 -14.36
N PRO A 307 35.67 -12.13 -15.18
CA PRO A 307 35.69 -10.69 -15.45
C PRO A 307 35.35 -9.83 -14.23
N HIS A 308 35.87 -8.61 -14.19
CA HIS A 308 35.44 -7.59 -13.23
C HIS A 308 33.93 -7.34 -13.34
N GLY A 309 33.25 -7.18 -12.20
CA GLY A 309 31.83 -6.88 -12.14
C GLY A 309 30.91 -8.10 -12.32
N THR A 310 31.47 -9.29 -12.54
CA THR A 310 30.71 -10.55 -12.59
C THR A 310 29.90 -10.72 -11.31
N VAL A 311 28.64 -11.12 -11.45
CA VAL A 311 27.74 -11.30 -10.31
C VAL A 311 27.41 -12.79 -10.14
N GLN A 312 27.75 -13.34 -8.98
CA GLN A 312 27.37 -14.70 -8.59
C GLN A 312 26.24 -14.65 -7.58
N ARG A 313 25.18 -15.42 -7.85
CA ARG A 313 23.99 -15.47 -7.00
C ARG A 313 24.03 -16.65 -6.05
N LEU A 314 23.81 -16.39 -4.76
CA LEU A 314 23.58 -17.39 -3.75
C LEU A 314 22.10 -17.39 -3.35
N ARG A 315 21.39 -18.45 -3.76
CA ARG A 315 19.94 -18.55 -3.65
C ARG A 315 19.50 -18.78 -2.20
N GLY A 316 18.47 -18.08 -1.75
CA GLY A 316 17.82 -18.28 -0.45
C GLY A 316 18.57 -17.77 0.78
N GLU A 317 19.74 -17.17 0.60
CA GLU A 317 20.55 -16.60 1.69
C GLU A 317 20.26 -15.11 1.95
N GLY A 318 19.37 -14.50 1.17
CA GLY A 318 19.02 -13.09 1.26
C GLY A 318 18.06 -12.74 2.40
N PRO A 319 17.50 -11.53 2.38
CA PRO A 319 16.66 -11.03 3.45
C PRO A 319 15.30 -11.74 3.43
N PRO A 320 14.63 -11.93 4.57
CA PRO A 320 13.27 -12.45 4.59
C PRO A 320 12.31 -11.46 3.90
N LYS A 321 11.33 -11.99 3.18
CA LYS A 321 10.28 -11.18 2.56
C LYS A 321 9.24 -10.78 3.61
N LEU A 322 8.87 -9.50 3.63
CA LEU A 322 7.86 -8.99 4.55
C LEU A 322 6.52 -9.69 4.29
N GLY A 323 5.97 -10.37 5.29
CA GLY A 323 4.70 -11.10 5.19
C GLY A 323 4.77 -12.42 4.39
N GLY A 324 5.94 -12.83 3.91
CA GLY A 324 6.14 -14.02 3.06
C GLY A 324 6.46 -15.33 3.78
N GLY A 325 6.30 -15.41 5.10
CA GLY A 325 6.62 -16.61 5.87
C GLY A 325 8.11 -16.96 5.82
N SER A 326 8.44 -18.16 5.32
CA SER A 326 9.82 -18.67 5.17
C SER A 326 10.51 -18.21 3.88
N ASP A 327 9.83 -17.47 3.00
CA ASP A 327 10.42 -17.03 1.75
C ASP A 327 11.53 -15.99 1.97
N ARG A 328 12.70 -16.28 1.41
CA ARG A 328 13.88 -15.41 1.44
C ARG A 328 14.26 -14.95 0.04
N GLY A 329 14.87 -13.78 -0.04
CA GLY A 329 15.56 -13.33 -1.24
C GLY A 329 16.91 -14.03 -1.40
N ASP A 330 17.70 -13.52 -2.35
CA ASP A 330 19.03 -14.03 -2.68
C ASP A 330 20.11 -13.01 -2.27
N ILE A 331 21.36 -13.47 -2.14
CA ILE A 331 22.53 -12.59 -2.08
C ILE A 331 23.25 -12.62 -3.44
N HIS A 332 23.55 -11.44 -3.98
CA HIS A 332 24.31 -11.25 -5.20
C HIS A 332 25.71 -10.77 -4.83
N TYR A 333 26.72 -11.60 -5.08
CA TYR A 333 28.11 -11.24 -4.87
C TYR A 333 28.67 -10.67 -6.17
N ARG A 334 28.98 -9.39 -6.18
CA ARG A 334 29.65 -8.72 -7.30
C ARG A 334 31.15 -8.78 -7.07
N PHE A 335 31.87 -9.43 -7.98
CA PHE A 335 33.33 -9.47 -7.91
C PHE A 335 33.93 -8.15 -8.39
N VAL A 336 34.79 -7.57 -7.55
CA VAL A 336 35.49 -6.32 -7.82
C VAL A 336 36.98 -6.63 -7.76
N ILE A 337 37.68 -6.47 -8.90
CA ILE A 337 39.13 -6.67 -8.92
C ILE A 337 39.78 -5.52 -8.12
N ASP A 338 40.46 -5.87 -7.03
CA ASP A 338 41.24 -4.96 -6.21
C ASP A 338 42.66 -4.85 -6.78
N VAL A 339 43.09 -3.63 -7.06
CA VAL A 339 44.39 -3.34 -7.67
C VAL A 339 45.24 -2.60 -6.64
N PRO A 340 46.35 -3.18 -6.16
CA PRO A 340 47.21 -2.52 -5.19
C PRO A 340 47.83 -1.25 -5.78
N LYS A 341 47.91 -0.19 -4.97
CA LYS A 341 48.46 1.11 -5.40
C LYS A 341 49.98 1.10 -5.54
N GLU A 342 50.65 0.24 -4.77
CA GLU A 342 52.09 0.12 -4.72
C GLU A 342 52.48 -1.34 -4.86
N LEU A 343 53.60 -1.58 -5.55
CA LEU A 343 54.13 -2.91 -5.80
C LEU A 343 55.57 -2.96 -5.30
N SER A 344 55.94 -4.05 -4.62
CA SER A 344 57.34 -4.36 -4.32
C SER A 344 58.12 -4.64 -5.60
N LYS A 345 59.45 -4.61 -5.55
CA LYS A 345 60.29 -4.90 -6.73
C LYS A 345 59.99 -6.28 -7.33
N GLU A 346 59.84 -7.29 -6.48
CA GLU A 346 59.48 -8.65 -6.93
C GLU A 346 58.10 -8.70 -7.61
N GLN A 347 57.13 -7.95 -7.10
CA GLN A 347 55.79 -7.88 -7.70
C GLN A 347 55.80 -7.14 -9.04
N GLN A 348 56.60 -6.07 -9.17
CA GLN A 348 56.79 -5.34 -10.44
C GLN A 348 57.41 -6.25 -11.49
N ASP A 349 58.50 -6.95 -11.14
CA ASP A 349 59.17 -7.89 -12.05
C ASP A 349 58.20 -8.99 -12.54
N ALA A 350 57.33 -9.49 -11.67
CA ALA A 350 56.30 -10.47 -12.02
C ALA A 350 55.21 -9.91 -12.95
N VAL A 351 54.76 -8.67 -12.72
CA VAL A 351 53.79 -7.98 -13.59
C VAL A 351 54.40 -7.69 -14.96
N ASP A 352 55.67 -7.27 -15.01
CA ASP A 352 56.38 -7.05 -16.27
C ASP A 352 56.56 -8.34 -17.07
N ALA A 353 56.86 -9.45 -16.39
CA ALA A 353 56.91 -10.76 -17.02
C ALA A 353 55.54 -11.18 -17.60
N LEU A 354 54.45 -10.96 -16.85
CA LEU A 354 53.09 -11.23 -17.32
C LEU A 354 52.73 -10.35 -18.53
N SER A 355 53.03 -9.04 -18.45
CA SER A 355 52.76 -8.05 -19.50
C SER A 355 53.40 -8.42 -20.84
N LYS A 356 54.62 -8.96 -20.83
CA LYS A 356 55.31 -9.43 -22.05
C LYS A 356 54.58 -10.58 -22.76
N THR A 357 53.75 -11.34 -22.04
CA THR A 357 53.01 -12.50 -22.58
C THR A 357 51.53 -12.23 -22.84
N LEU A 358 50.98 -11.15 -22.27
CA LEU A 358 49.56 -10.79 -22.38
C LEU A 358 49.38 -9.86 -23.59
N HIS A 359 49.02 -10.42 -24.75
CA HIS A 359 48.98 -9.68 -26.03
C HIS A 359 47.63 -9.02 -26.37
N ASP A 360 46.58 -9.24 -25.56
CA ASP A 360 45.26 -8.64 -25.81
C ASP A 360 45.22 -7.17 -25.39
N ASP A 361 44.92 -6.25 -26.33
CA ASP A 361 44.61 -4.86 -26.01
C ASP A 361 43.13 -4.69 -25.65
N PRO A 362 42.78 -4.49 -24.37
CA PRO A 362 41.39 -4.35 -23.94
C PRO A 362 40.70 -3.11 -24.54
N ARG A 363 41.46 -2.12 -25.03
CA ARG A 363 40.94 -0.89 -25.64
C ARG A 363 40.62 -1.03 -27.13
N GLY A 364 41.05 -2.11 -27.78
CA GLY A 364 40.81 -2.33 -29.21
C GLY A 364 39.32 -2.26 -29.60
N ARG A 365 38.43 -2.59 -28.66
CA ARG A 365 36.96 -2.50 -28.82
C ARG A 365 36.44 -1.07 -28.99
N LEU A 366 37.16 -0.07 -28.48
CA LEU A 366 36.76 1.34 -28.60
C LEU A 366 37.06 1.93 -29.97
N PHE A 367 38.03 1.36 -30.69
CA PHE A 367 38.56 1.90 -31.94
C PHE A 367 38.23 1.02 -33.16
N GLY A 368 37.29 0.07 -33.04
CA GLY A 368 36.80 -0.74 -34.15
C GLY A 368 37.77 -1.80 -34.69
N ASN A 369 38.96 -1.95 -34.10
CA ASN A 369 40.02 -2.86 -34.56
C ASN A 369 40.20 -4.11 -33.68
N GLY A 370 39.37 -4.30 -32.64
CA GLY A 370 39.46 -5.42 -31.71
C GLY A 370 38.53 -6.59 -32.07
N SER A 371 39.04 -7.81 -31.97
CA SER A 371 38.25 -9.05 -31.98
C SER A 371 37.16 -8.98 -30.90
N ALA A 372 35.93 -9.32 -31.27
CA ALA A 372 34.80 -9.41 -30.35
C ALA A 372 35.15 -10.34 -29.17
N PRO A 373 34.65 -10.08 -27.94
CA PRO A 373 34.81 -11.04 -26.85
C PRO A 373 34.28 -12.40 -27.33
N ARG A 374 35.08 -13.46 -27.20
CA ARG A 374 34.56 -14.82 -27.27
C ARG A 374 33.44 -14.90 -26.23
N GLU A 375 32.20 -15.00 -26.70
CA GLU A 375 31.03 -15.20 -25.84
C GLU A 375 31.36 -16.34 -24.88
N ALA A 376 31.30 -16.04 -23.58
CA ALA A 376 31.33 -17.08 -22.56
C ALA A 376 30.14 -17.99 -22.84
N ALA A 377 30.41 -19.17 -23.39
CA ALA A 377 29.43 -20.20 -23.64
C ALA A 377 28.62 -20.38 -22.36
N GLY A 378 27.33 -20.05 -22.44
CA GLY A 378 26.40 -20.15 -21.33
C GLY A 378 26.44 -21.55 -20.75
N SER A 379 26.64 -21.62 -19.44
CA SER A 379 26.33 -22.80 -18.64
C SER A 379 24.81 -23.02 -18.66
N GLN A 380 24.31 -23.61 -19.74
CA GLN A 380 23.04 -24.30 -19.74
C GLN A 380 23.23 -25.63 -19.03
N THR A 381 22.95 -25.65 -17.73
CA THR A 381 22.66 -26.89 -17.02
C THR A 381 21.29 -27.39 -17.49
N ALA A 382 21.27 -28.18 -18.57
CA ALA A 382 20.19 -29.11 -18.86
C ALA A 382 20.51 -30.42 -18.16
N ALA A 383 19.80 -30.69 -17.07
CA ALA A 383 19.76 -32.00 -16.45
C ALA A 383 18.81 -32.88 -17.28
N GLU A 384 19.35 -33.61 -18.25
CA GLU A 384 18.69 -34.80 -18.80
C GLU A 384 19.09 -36.01 -17.94
N GLY A 385 18.22 -36.35 -17.00
CA GLY A 385 18.23 -37.66 -16.35
C GLY A 385 17.55 -38.66 -17.28
N ALA A 386 18.34 -39.40 -18.04
CA ALA A 386 17.93 -40.68 -18.61
C ALA A 386 17.97 -41.74 -17.50
N GLY A 387 16.83 -42.40 -17.28
CA GLY A 387 16.69 -43.53 -16.36
C GLY A 387 15.56 -44.43 -16.86
N ASP A 388 15.87 -45.22 -17.88
CA ASP A 388 15.10 -46.41 -18.26
C ASP A 388 15.59 -47.60 -17.41
N ARG A 389 14.72 -48.10 -16.53
CA ARG A 389 14.42 -49.52 -16.29
C ARG A 389 13.32 -49.68 -15.24
#